data_AF-A0A7J9WRE3-F1
#
_entry.id   AF-A0A7J9WRE3-F1
#
_cell.length_a   1.000
_cell.length_b   1.000
_cell.length_c   1.000
_cell.angle_alpha   90.00
_cell.angle_beta   90.00
_cell.angle_gamma   90.00
#
_symmetry.space_group_name_H-M   'P 1'
#
loop_
_entity.id
_entity.type
_entity.pdbx_description
1 polymer ?
#
loop_
_entity_poly.entity_id
_entity_poly.type
_entity_poly.pdbx_seq_one_letter_code
_entity_poly.pdbx_strand_id
1 'polypeptide(L)'
;PIEELFEQTVTSVLRQATRDATILGHLSCRVENTAVALDHPAGFYHPQAAADCAVSASQRRANDTSFCTAHAPYTSTERLAIELETFISGDAFARSCPLVGTDVKVMIARAGREVDVTVCLPFRPERTGSLAEYRDALAHAEQVVREFAEPRIDGGRLSLSVNTKDQAGGVYLAPFGTSLGKGDCGLVGRGNKADGVIPAVRCTSMEALAGKNPLHHTGKLYTLAAMRIADRLHTQLSLSNETVLLSRNGCLLRTPAFVGVRLAAWACSADAPRPGSHA
;
A
#
# COMPACT_ATOMS: atom_id res chain seq x y z
N PRO A 1 -3.14 24.83 16.57
CA PRO A 1 -3.26 23.55 17.32
C PRO A 1 -2.72 22.35 16.51
N ILE A 2 -1.43 22.36 16.15
CA ILE A 2 -0.85 21.29 15.30
C ILE A 2 -0.84 19.94 16.03
N GLU A 3 -0.40 19.91 17.30
CA GLU A 3 -0.35 18.68 18.10
C GLU A 3 -1.75 18.10 18.29
N GLU A 4 -2.72 18.91 18.70
CA GLU A 4 -4.10 18.48 18.87
C GLU A 4 -4.69 17.88 17.58
N LEU A 5 -4.48 18.52 16.43
CA LEU A 5 -4.92 18.01 15.13
C LEU A 5 -4.23 16.68 14.79
N PHE A 6 -2.94 16.55 15.12
CA PHE A 6 -2.17 15.33 14.87
C PHE A 6 -2.71 14.18 15.73
N GLU A 7 -2.89 14.40 17.04
CA GLU A 7 -3.44 13.41 17.97
C GLU A 7 -4.86 12.98 17.60
N GLN A 8 -5.73 13.93 17.24
CA GLN A 8 -7.09 13.64 16.76
C GLN A 8 -7.06 12.79 15.49
N THR A 9 -6.16 13.12 14.55
CA THR A 9 -5.99 12.38 13.29
C THR A 9 -5.49 10.96 13.54
N VAL A 10 -4.44 10.79 14.36
CA VAL A 10 -3.87 9.48 14.71
C VAL A 10 -4.94 8.61 15.38
N THR A 11 -5.66 9.15 16.36
CA THR A 11 -6.71 8.44 17.09
C THR A 11 -7.85 8.00 16.15
N SER A 12 -8.27 8.88 15.24
CA SER A 12 -9.32 8.60 14.25
C SER A 12 -8.88 7.49 13.27
N VAL A 13 -7.69 7.64 12.68
CA VAL A 13 -7.14 6.68 11.72
C VAL A 13 -6.91 5.32 12.37
N LEU A 14 -6.30 5.28 13.56
CA LEU A 14 -6.02 4.03 14.25
C LEU A 14 -7.30 3.27 14.58
N ARG A 15 -8.33 3.96 15.08
CA ARG A 15 -9.65 3.37 15.36
C ARG A 15 -10.29 2.79 14.09
N GLN A 16 -10.21 3.52 12.97
CA GLN A 16 -10.76 3.06 11.70
C GLN A 16 -9.99 1.85 11.15
N ALA A 17 -8.66 1.89 11.20
CA ALA A 17 -7.78 0.86 10.65
C ALA A 17 -7.89 -0.46 11.42
N THR A 18 -7.91 -0.42 12.75
CA THR A 18 -8.01 -1.65 13.60
C THR A 18 -9.43 -2.13 13.80
N ARG A 19 -10.42 -1.28 13.50
CA ARG A 19 -11.85 -1.50 13.84
C ARG A 19 -12.05 -1.81 15.33
N ASP A 20 -11.16 -1.29 16.17
CA ASP A 20 -11.12 -1.56 17.59
C ASP A 20 -10.68 -0.31 18.34
N ALA A 21 -11.61 0.30 19.08
CA ALA A 21 -11.34 1.51 19.85
C ALA A 21 -10.54 1.24 21.13
N THR A 22 -10.47 -0.01 21.60
CA THR A 22 -9.77 -0.34 22.86
C THR A 22 -8.27 -0.11 22.76
N ILE A 23 -7.68 -0.24 21.56
CA ILE A 23 -6.27 0.08 21.30
C ILE A 23 -5.89 1.51 21.70
N LEU A 24 -6.84 2.44 21.68
CA LEU A 24 -6.60 3.84 22.02
C LEU A 24 -6.24 4.01 23.51
N GLY A 25 -6.74 3.14 24.39
CA GLY A 25 -6.35 3.10 25.81
C GLY A 25 -4.91 2.64 26.03
N HIS A 26 -4.27 2.10 24.99
CA HIS A 26 -2.88 1.62 25.01
C HIS A 26 -1.94 2.52 24.16
N LEU A 27 -2.44 3.64 23.64
CA LEU A 27 -1.66 4.56 22.82
C LEU A 27 -0.98 5.61 23.70
N SER A 28 0.34 5.74 23.55
CA SER A 28 1.08 6.92 24.00
C SER A 28 1.55 7.69 22.77
N CYS A 29 1.08 8.93 22.63
CA CYS A 29 1.47 9.79 21.52
C CYS A 29 2.58 10.74 21.98
N ARG A 30 3.63 10.87 21.15
CA ARG A 30 4.65 11.91 21.28
C ARG A 30 4.75 12.61 19.94
N VAL A 31 4.49 13.92 19.93
CA VAL A 31 4.60 14.74 18.74
C VAL A 31 5.87 15.57 18.85
N GLU A 32 6.74 15.45 17.85
CA GLU A 32 7.92 16.30 17.72
C GLU A 32 7.90 16.97 16.36
N ASN A 33 7.71 18.29 16.37
CA ASN A 33 7.79 19.11 15.16
C ASN A 33 9.08 19.93 15.19
N THR A 34 10.00 19.61 14.28
CA THR A 34 11.29 20.31 14.14
C THR A 34 11.26 21.42 13.08
N ALA A 35 10.12 21.64 12.43
CA ALA A 35 10.00 22.68 11.41
C ALA A 35 10.13 24.07 12.04
N VAL A 36 11.17 24.80 11.64
CA VAL A 36 11.34 26.21 11.97
C VAL A 36 10.60 27.04 10.92
N ALA A 37 9.65 27.86 11.32
CA ALA A 37 8.89 28.71 10.39
C ALA A 37 9.71 29.86 9.77
N LEU A 38 11.04 29.86 9.94
CA LEU A 38 11.94 30.92 9.48
C LEU A 38 11.85 31.17 7.97
N ASP A 39 11.58 30.11 7.18
CA ASP A 39 11.51 30.19 5.72
C ASP A 39 10.08 30.46 5.20
N HIS A 40 9.12 30.74 6.08
CA HIS A 40 7.71 30.93 5.72
C HIS A 40 7.12 32.23 6.27
N PRO A 41 6.16 32.86 5.56
CA PRO A 41 5.45 34.04 6.06
C PRO A 41 4.76 33.78 7.41
N ALA A 42 4.64 34.83 8.23
CA ALA A 42 3.85 34.80 9.45
C ALA A 42 2.40 34.39 9.11
N GLY A 43 1.92 33.29 9.69
CA GLY A 43 0.60 32.72 9.40
C GLY A 43 0.59 31.49 8.47
N PHE A 44 1.72 31.08 7.88
CA PHE A 44 1.75 29.89 7.00
C PHE A 44 1.22 28.61 7.67
N TYR A 45 1.55 28.40 8.94
CA TYR A 45 1.04 27.28 9.75
C TYR A 45 -0.22 27.61 10.56
N HIS A 46 -0.73 28.84 10.44
CA HIS A 46 -1.90 29.35 11.16
C HIS A 46 -2.75 30.26 10.25
N PRO A 47 -3.27 29.75 9.11
CA PRO A 47 -4.07 30.55 8.20
C PRO A 47 -5.32 31.08 8.92
N GLN A 48 -5.61 32.38 8.77
CA GLN A 48 -6.77 33.05 9.36
C GLN A 48 -7.89 33.24 8.33
N ALA A 49 -7.57 33.19 7.04
CA ALA A 49 -8.51 33.29 5.94
C ALA A 49 -8.20 32.25 4.84
N ALA A 50 -9.19 31.93 4.00
CA ALA A 50 -9.01 31.02 2.88
C ALA A 50 -7.93 31.50 1.88
N ALA A 51 -7.72 32.81 1.77
CA ALA A 51 -6.65 33.39 0.96
C ALA A 51 -5.24 33.01 1.48
N ASP A 52 -5.08 32.77 2.78
CA ASP A 52 -3.80 32.36 3.38
C ASP A 52 -3.43 30.92 3.00
N CYS A 53 -4.43 30.13 2.57
CA CYS A 53 -4.23 28.79 2.03
C CYS A 53 -3.88 28.80 0.54
N ALA A 54 -3.79 29.97 -0.11
CA ALA A 54 -3.45 30.07 -1.52
C ALA A 54 -1.96 29.77 -1.75
N VAL A 55 -1.69 28.85 -2.68
CA VAL A 55 -0.32 28.46 -3.03
C VAL A 55 0.31 29.53 -3.91
N SER A 56 1.32 30.20 -3.37
CA SER A 56 2.08 31.23 -4.09
C SER A 56 2.81 30.63 -5.30
N ALA A 57 3.23 31.47 -6.24
CA ALA A 57 4.05 31.03 -7.37
C ALA A 57 5.39 30.40 -6.92
N SER A 58 5.96 30.85 -5.80
CA SER A 58 7.19 30.28 -5.24
C SER A 58 6.96 28.88 -4.66
N GLN A 59 5.79 28.62 -4.07
CA GLN A 59 5.39 27.30 -3.57
C GLN A 59 4.96 26.34 -4.67
N ARG A 60 4.77 26.79 -5.92
CA ARG A 60 4.60 25.90 -7.09
C ARG A 60 5.92 25.40 -7.66
N ARG A 61 6.98 25.43 -6.84
CA ARG A 61 8.29 24.90 -7.17
C ARG A 61 8.48 23.55 -6.50
N ALA A 62 9.26 22.72 -7.15
CA ALA A 62 9.74 21.48 -6.61
C ALA A 62 10.48 21.73 -5.29
N ASN A 63 10.02 21.08 -4.22
CA ASN A 63 10.72 21.09 -2.94
C ASN A 63 12.01 20.27 -2.96
N ASP A 64 12.13 19.34 -3.92
CA ASP A 64 13.17 18.33 -3.94
C ASP A 64 13.47 17.84 -5.36
N THR A 65 14.57 17.11 -5.50
CA THR A 65 14.96 16.36 -6.70
C THR A 65 14.51 14.91 -6.53
N SER A 66 13.34 14.59 -7.07
CA SER A 66 12.72 13.27 -6.94
C SER A 66 12.71 12.50 -8.25
N PHE A 67 12.86 11.19 -8.14
CA PHE A 67 12.64 10.22 -9.22
C PHE A 67 11.33 9.47 -8.95
N CYS A 68 10.32 9.71 -9.77
CA CYS A 68 9.02 9.08 -9.64
C CYS A 68 8.71 8.24 -10.87
N THR A 69 8.37 6.97 -10.66
CA THR A 69 7.96 6.04 -11.72
C THR A 69 6.66 5.34 -11.34
N ALA A 70 5.87 5.02 -12.35
CA ALA A 70 4.65 4.24 -12.26
C ALA A 70 4.44 3.43 -13.53
N HIS A 71 3.65 2.37 -13.46
CA HIS A 71 3.33 1.52 -14.60
C HIS A 71 1.83 1.25 -14.71
N ALA A 72 1.39 0.99 -15.94
CA ALA A 72 0.04 0.52 -16.23
C ALA A 72 0.05 -0.48 -17.40
N PRO A 73 -0.83 -1.50 -17.39
CA PRO A 73 -1.70 -1.88 -16.28
C PRO A 73 -0.92 -2.63 -15.19
N TYR A 74 -1.58 -2.85 -14.05
CA TYR A 74 -1.15 -3.87 -13.10
C TYR A 74 -1.16 -5.25 -13.78
N THR A 75 -0.20 -6.08 -13.38
CA THR A 75 -0.19 -7.51 -13.74
C THR A 75 -1.36 -8.22 -13.06
N SER A 76 -1.73 -9.41 -13.55
CA SER A 76 -2.75 -10.21 -12.85
C SER A 76 -2.31 -10.62 -11.44
N THR A 77 -1.00 -10.73 -11.16
CA THR A 77 -0.48 -10.95 -9.79
C THR A 77 -0.65 -9.73 -8.89
N GLU A 78 -0.28 -8.55 -9.37
CA GLU A 78 -0.41 -7.29 -8.60
C GLU A 78 -1.88 -7.01 -8.28
N ARG A 79 -2.75 -7.16 -9.29
CA ARG A 79 -4.20 -7.03 -9.12
C ARG A 79 -4.73 -8.03 -8.09
N LEU A 80 -4.36 -9.31 -8.19
CA LEU A 80 -4.79 -10.33 -7.23
C LEU A 80 -4.34 -10.00 -5.80
N ALA A 81 -3.12 -9.50 -5.60
CA ALA A 81 -2.61 -9.13 -4.28
C ALA A 81 -3.44 -8.00 -3.66
N ILE A 82 -3.71 -6.94 -4.44
CA ILE A 82 -4.52 -5.79 -4.00
C ILE A 82 -5.95 -6.22 -3.70
N GLU A 83 -6.58 -6.94 -4.62
CA GLU A 83 -7.98 -7.39 -4.48
C GLU A 83 -8.14 -8.34 -3.27
N LEU A 84 -7.19 -9.25 -3.07
CA LEU A 84 -7.26 -10.22 -1.99
C LEU A 84 -7.09 -9.57 -0.62
N GLU A 85 -6.10 -8.69 -0.44
CA GLU A 85 -5.94 -7.96 0.82
C GLU A 85 -7.16 -7.07 1.09
N THR A 86 -7.64 -6.35 0.09
CA THR A 86 -8.85 -5.50 0.20
C THR A 86 -10.07 -6.31 0.61
N PHE A 87 -10.24 -7.52 0.06
CA PHE A 87 -11.33 -8.42 0.41
C PHE A 87 -11.24 -8.88 1.87
N ILE A 88 -10.07 -9.37 2.30
CA ILE A 88 -9.86 -9.89 3.66
C ILE A 88 -10.04 -8.77 4.70
N SER A 89 -9.53 -7.57 4.43
CA SER A 89 -9.68 -6.40 5.30
C SER A 89 -11.07 -5.75 5.23
N GLY A 90 -11.95 -6.25 4.36
CA GLY A 90 -13.29 -5.73 4.08
C GLY A 90 -14.41 -6.31 4.96
N ASP A 91 -15.58 -5.67 4.90
CA ASP A 91 -16.72 -6.03 5.77
C ASP A 91 -17.31 -7.41 5.47
N ALA A 92 -17.26 -7.85 4.20
CA ALA A 92 -17.77 -9.15 3.81
C ALA A 92 -16.98 -10.29 4.47
N PHE A 93 -15.65 -10.19 4.45
CA PHE A 93 -14.78 -11.15 5.13
C PHE A 93 -14.93 -11.06 6.65
N ALA A 94 -14.97 -9.87 7.23
CA ALA A 94 -15.15 -9.68 8.67
C ALA A 94 -16.46 -10.30 9.19
N ARG A 95 -17.53 -10.36 8.38
CA ARG A 95 -18.78 -11.06 8.73
C ARG A 95 -18.63 -12.59 8.68
N SER A 96 -17.87 -13.12 7.73
CA SER A 96 -17.63 -14.57 7.59
C SER A 96 -16.60 -15.09 8.60
N CYS A 97 -15.63 -14.26 8.96
CA CYS A 97 -14.48 -14.60 9.80
C CYS A 97 -14.33 -13.57 10.94
N PRO A 98 -15.27 -13.51 11.90
CA PRO A 98 -15.35 -12.44 12.92
C PRO A 98 -14.21 -12.44 13.96
N LEU A 99 -13.42 -13.52 14.01
CA LEU A 99 -12.24 -13.65 14.87
C LEU A 99 -10.99 -13.01 14.25
N VAL A 100 -11.00 -12.74 12.94
CA VAL A 100 -9.85 -12.20 12.21
C VAL A 100 -9.82 -10.68 12.31
N GLY A 101 -8.64 -10.12 12.56
CA GLY A 101 -8.34 -8.69 12.57
C GLY A 101 -8.06 -8.12 11.18
N THR A 102 -7.54 -6.89 11.13
CA THR A 102 -7.32 -6.15 9.88
C THR A 102 -5.85 -6.04 9.47
N ASP A 103 -4.92 -6.49 10.31
CA ASP A 103 -3.48 -6.50 10.00
C ASP A 103 -3.10 -7.69 9.12
N VAL A 104 -3.52 -7.60 7.87
CA VAL A 104 -3.38 -8.65 6.87
C VAL A 104 -2.13 -8.38 6.03
N LYS A 105 -1.33 -9.43 5.82
CA LYS A 105 -0.23 -9.41 4.87
C LYS A 105 -0.43 -10.49 3.83
N VAL A 106 -0.48 -10.09 2.58
CA VAL A 106 -0.54 -10.99 1.42
C VAL A 106 0.80 -10.93 0.68
N MET A 107 1.36 -12.10 0.40
CA MET A 107 2.50 -12.26 -0.50
C MET A 107 2.11 -13.23 -1.61
N ILE A 108 2.40 -12.86 -2.86
CA ILE A 108 2.13 -13.72 -4.02
C ILE A 108 3.40 -13.88 -4.83
N ALA A 109 3.81 -15.12 -5.04
CA ALA A 109 4.84 -15.49 -6.00
C ALA A 109 4.18 -16.18 -7.19
N ARG A 110 4.59 -15.82 -8.42
CA ARG A 110 4.09 -16.45 -9.64
C ARG A 110 5.25 -16.94 -10.50
N ALA A 111 5.21 -18.22 -10.85
CA ALA A 111 6.12 -18.84 -11.81
C ALA A 111 5.31 -19.46 -12.95
N GLY A 112 5.18 -18.72 -14.05
CA GLY A 112 4.30 -19.11 -15.16
C GLY A 112 2.84 -19.22 -14.70
N ARG A 113 2.30 -20.45 -14.66
CA ARG A 113 0.92 -20.76 -14.26
C ARG A 113 0.79 -21.23 -12.81
N GLU A 114 1.88 -21.34 -12.08
CA GLU A 114 1.87 -21.70 -10.67
C GLU A 114 1.83 -20.39 -9.85
N VAL A 115 0.81 -20.24 -9.01
CA VAL A 115 0.59 -19.06 -8.16
C VAL A 115 0.64 -19.53 -6.71
N ASP A 116 1.65 -19.09 -5.97
CA ASP A 116 1.78 -19.34 -4.54
C ASP A 116 1.36 -18.09 -3.77
N VAL A 117 0.35 -18.22 -2.92
CA VAL A 117 -0.19 -17.17 -2.08
C VAL A 117 0.08 -17.51 -0.63
N THR A 118 0.78 -16.63 0.07
CA THR A 118 0.94 -16.68 1.52
C THR A 118 0.14 -15.54 2.16
N VAL A 119 -0.71 -15.87 3.13
CA VAL A 119 -1.54 -14.90 3.86
C VAL A 119 -1.26 -14.99 5.36
N CYS A 120 -1.01 -13.84 5.99
CA CYS A 120 -0.99 -13.72 7.45
C CYS A 120 -2.30 -13.12 7.92
N LEU A 121 -3.04 -13.86 8.75
CA LEU A 121 -4.32 -13.47 9.35
C LEU A 121 -4.18 -13.35 10.87
N PRO A 122 -4.34 -12.15 11.44
CA PRO A 122 -4.26 -11.93 12.88
C PRO A 122 -5.56 -12.37 13.55
N PHE A 123 -5.52 -13.28 14.52
CA PHE A 123 -6.70 -13.65 15.30
C PHE A 123 -6.79 -12.83 16.59
N ARG A 124 -8.00 -12.40 16.93
CA ARG A 124 -8.29 -11.61 18.13
C ARG A 124 -8.31 -12.50 19.37
N PRO A 125 -7.33 -12.40 20.30
CA PRO A 125 -7.29 -13.23 21.49
C PRO A 125 -8.53 -13.01 22.38
N GLU A 126 -9.06 -11.79 22.43
CA GLU A 126 -10.25 -11.44 23.20
C GLU A 126 -11.54 -12.11 22.69
N ARG A 127 -11.51 -12.69 21.49
CA ARG A 127 -12.63 -13.41 20.87
C ARG A 127 -12.36 -14.90 20.64
N THR A 128 -11.15 -15.37 20.92
CA THR A 128 -10.73 -16.75 20.64
C THR A 128 -10.53 -17.47 21.96
N GLY A 129 -11.51 -18.27 22.36
CA GLY A 129 -11.58 -18.94 23.67
C GLY A 129 -10.75 -20.22 23.77
N SER A 130 -10.34 -20.83 22.64
CA SER A 130 -9.53 -22.04 22.67
C SER A 130 -8.66 -22.26 21.43
N LEU A 131 -7.68 -23.15 21.54
CA LEU A 131 -6.86 -23.59 20.41
C LEU A 131 -7.69 -24.35 19.34
N ALA A 132 -8.75 -25.06 19.76
CA ALA A 132 -9.64 -25.74 18.83
C ALA A 132 -10.42 -24.72 17.99
N GLU A 133 -11.03 -23.73 18.64
CA GLU A 133 -11.74 -22.64 17.95
C GLU A 133 -10.83 -21.86 16.99
N TYR A 134 -9.60 -21.57 17.41
CA TYR A 134 -8.60 -20.95 16.53
C TYR A 134 -8.38 -21.77 15.25
N ARG A 135 -8.16 -23.08 15.38
CA ARG A 135 -7.88 -23.97 14.24
C ARG A 135 -9.08 -24.10 13.31
N ASP A 136 -10.28 -24.25 13.88
CA ASP A 136 -11.52 -24.35 13.10
C ASP A 136 -11.78 -23.05 12.32
N ALA A 137 -11.60 -21.90 12.97
CA ALA A 137 -11.77 -20.60 12.34
C ALA A 137 -10.67 -20.28 11.31
N LEU A 138 -9.43 -20.74 11.54
CA LEU A 138 -8.33 -20.63 10.56
C LEU A 138 -8.64 -21.48 9.31
N ALA A 139 -9.11 -22.71 9.47
CA ALA A 139 -9.50 -23.57 8.35
C ALA A 139 -10.65 -22.97 7.53
N HIS A 140 -11.66 -22.40 8.21
CA HIS A 140 -12.75 -21.68 7.55
C HIS A 140 -12.25 -20.44 6.80
N ALA A 141 -11.39 -19.64 7.43
CA ALA A 141 -10.80 -18.46 6.79
C ALA A 141 -9.95 -18.83 5.56
N GLU A 142 -9.17 -19.91 5.63
CA GLU A 142 -8.42 -20.43 4.48
C GLU A 142 -9.35 -20.79 3.32
N GLN A 143 -10.46 -21.48 3.60
CA GLN A 143 -11.45 -21.84 2.58
C GLN A 143 -12.06 -20.60 1.90
N VAL A 144 -12.45 -19.60 2.70
CA VAL A 144 -13.02 -18.33 2.18
C VAL A 144 -12.00 -17.58 1.31
N VAL A 145 -10.72 -17.55 1.72
CA VAL A 145 -9.63 -16.95 0.94
C VAL A 145 -9.40 -17.70 -0.37
N ARG A 146 -9.43 -19.04 -0.32
CA ARG A 146 -9.27 -19.91 -1.49
C ARG A 146 -10.38 -19.69 -2.52
N GLU A 147 -11.63 -19.71 -2.06
CA GLU A 147 -12.81 -19.46 -2.91
C GLU A 147 -12.78 -18.07 -3.56
N PHE A 148 -12.20 -17.07 -2.89
CA PHE A 148 -11.99 -15.76 -3.49
C PHE A 148 -10.86 -15.77 -4.52
N ALA A 149 -9.72 -16.41 -4.22
CA ALA A 149 -8.51 -16.33 -5.05
C ALA A 149 -8.55 -17.21 -6.31
N GLU A 150 -9.09 -18.44 -6.21
CA GLU A 150 -9.11 -19.41 -7.32
C GLU A 150 -9.73 -18.89 -8.63
N PRO A 151 -10.91 -18.25 -8.66
CA PRO A 151 -11.48 -17.76 -9.90
C PRO A 151 -10.74 -16.54 -10.49
N ARG A 152 -9.77 -15.96 -9.76
CA ARG A 152 -9.04 -14.75 -10.15
C ARG A 152 -7.64 -15.03 -10.73
N ILE A 153 -7.18 -16.28 -10.69
CA ILE A 153 -5.97 -16.68 -11.41
C ILE A 153 -6.33 -17.01 -12.87
N ASP A 154 -5.45 -16.65 -13.80
CA ASP A 154 -5.65 -16.89 -15.24
C ASP A 154 -5.36 -18.37 -15.60
N GLY A 155 -6.07 -19.28 -14.95
CA GLY A 155 -5.83 -20.72 -14.92
C GLY A 155 -4.50 -21.10 -14.28
N GLY A 156 -4.18 -22.40 -14.29
CA GLY A 156 -3.02 -22.93 -13.60
C GLY A 156 -3.37 -23.46 -12.21
N ARG A 157 -2.41 -23.43 -11.28
CA ARG A 157 -2.57 -24.00 -9.94
C ARG A 157 -2.33 -22.93 -8.88
N LEU A 158 -3.25 -22.87 -7.92
CA LEU A 158 -3.12 -22.05 -6.72
C LEU A 158 -2.59 -22.91 -5.58
N SER A 159 -1.46 -22.51 -5.00
CA SER A 159 -1.02 -22.92 -3.68
C SER A 159 -1.38 -21.80 -2.71
N LEU A 160 -2.03 -22.13 -1.60
CA LEU A 160 -2.41 -21.17 -0.56
C LEU A 160 -1.85 -21.67 0.77
N SER A 161 -1.10 -20.80 1.44
CA SER A 161 -0.55 -21.01 2.77
C SER A 161 -1.02 -19.89 3.70
N VAL A 162 -1.70 -20.24 4.79
CA VAL A 162 -2.17 -19.27 5.78
C VAL A 162 -1.46 -19.48 7.11
N ASN A 163 -0.98 -18.40 7.74
CA ASN A 163 -0.31 -18.42 9.05
C ASN A 163 0.77 -19.50 9.18
N THR A 164 1.71 -19.56 8.24
CA THR A 164 2.73 -20.63 8.14
C THR A 164 3.55 -20.87 9.40
N LYS A 165 3.73 -19.85 10.26
CA LYS A 165 4.43 -19.99 11.55
C LYS A 165 3.71 -20.94 12.52
N ASP A 166 2.42 -21.17 12.34
CA ASP A 166 1.62 -22.05 13.19
C ASP A 166 2.04 -23.52 13.07
N GLN A 167 2.64 -23.91 11.93
CA GLN A 167 3.17 -25.25 11.71
C GLN A 167 4.28 -25.63 12.72
N ALA A 168 4.96 -24.63 13.30
CA ALA A 168 5.97 -24.84 14.33
C ALA A 168 5.37 -24.90 15.76
N GLY A 169 4.05 -25.07 15.89
CA GLY A 169 3.33 -25.12 17.18
C GLY A 169 2.90 -23.75 17.72
N GLY A 170 3.03 -22.69 16.91
CA GLY A 170 2.54 -21.35 17.25
C GLY A 170 1.06 -21.14 16.90
N VAL A 171 0.53 -20.01 17.33
CA VAL A 171 -0.75 -19.45 16.85
C VAL A 171 -0.61 -17.95 16.66
N TYR A 172 -1.22 -17.40 15.60
CA TYR A 172 -1.18 -15.97 15.35
C TYR A 172 -2.30 -15.22 16.08
N LEU A 173 -2.18 -15.11 17.41
CA LEU A 173 -3.02 -14.23 18.21
C LEU A 173 -2.43 -12.81 18.26
N ALA A 174 -3.24 -11.80 17.99
CA ALA A 174 -2.87 -10.40 17.90
C ALA A 174 -3.93 -9.51 18.58
N PRO A 175 -3.63 -8.93 19.76
CA PRO A 175 -4.54 -8.00 20.43
C PRO A 175 -5.00 -6.89 19.47
N PHE A 176 -6.27 -6.50 19.59
CA PHE A 176 -6.90 -5.47 18.75
C PHE A 176 -6.98 -5.83 17.25
N GLY A 177 -6.64 -7.07 16.89
CA GLY A 177 -6.60 -7.52 15.49
C GLY A 177 -5.40 -6.99 14.71
N THR A 178 -4.31 -6.57 15.39
CA THR A 178 -3.08 -6.09 14.75
C THR A 178 -1.82 -6.50 15.52
N SER A 179 -0.73 -6.76 14.80
CA SER A 179 0.57 -7.09 15.40
C SER A 179 1.21 -5.91 16.14
N LEU A 180 0.67 -4.70 16.02
CA LEU A 180 1.03 -3.57 16.89
C LEU A 180 0.82 -3.92 18.39
N GLY A 181 -0.17 -4.76 18.71
CA GLY A 181 -0.39 -5.28 20.06
C GLY A 181 0.65 -6.31 20.53
N LYS A 182 1.59 -6.71 19.67
CA LYS A 182 2.61 -7.74 19.91
C LYS A 182 4.05 -7.20 19.92
N GLY A 183 4.22 -5.89 19.77
CA GLY A 183 5.53 -5.24 19.74
C GLY A 183 6.14 -5.06 18.35
N ASP A 184 5.39 -5.33 17.28
CA ASP A 184 5.83 -4.97 15.93
C ASP A 184 5.84 -3.45 15.77
N CYS A 185 6.76 -2.95 14.92
CA CYS A 185 6.92 -1.53 14.65
C CYS A 185 6.57 -1.19 13.20
N GLY A 186 5.99 0.00 13.01
CA GLY A 186 5.67 0.55 11.70
C GLY A 186 6.45 1.84 11.44
N LEU A 187 6.80 2.09 10.18
CA LEU A 187 7.41 3.34 9.74
C LEU A 187 6.83 3.76 8.39
N VAL A 188 6.59 5.07 8.24
CA VAL A 188 6.13 5.67 6.98
C VAL A 188 7.09 5.30 5.83
N GLY A 189 6.55 4.85 4.70
CA GLY A 189 7.32 4.48 3.51
C GLY A 189 7.90 3.06 3.51
N ARG A 190 7.64 2.25 4.55
CA ARG A 190 8.09 0.84 4.64
C ARG A 190 7.06 -0.20 4.20
N GLY A 191 5.86 0.23 3.82
CA GLY A 191 4.79 -0.62 3.31
C GLY A 191 4.61 -0.49 1.80
N ASN A 192 3.35 -0.63 1.38
CA ASN A 192 2.93 -0.52 -0.02
C ASN A 192 3.38 0.79 -0.67
N LYS A 193 3.60 0.75 -1.98
CA LYS A 193 3.86 1.93 -2.79
C LYS A 193 2.54 2.63 -3.11
N ALA A 194 2.62 3.72 -3.88
CA ALA A 194 1.45 4.52 -4.23
C ALA A 194 0.36 3.73 -4.98
N ASP A 195 0.76 2.66 -5.67
CA ASP A 195 -0.09 1.71 -6.39
C ASP A 195 -0.81 0.69 -5.47
N GLY A 196 -0.47 0.65 -4.18
CA GLY A 196 -1.08 -0.26 -3.21
C GLY A 196 -0.39 -1.62 -3.10
N VAL A 197 0.75 -1.83 -3.76
CA VAL A 197 1.51 -3.10 -3.71
C VAL A 197 3.00 -2.83 -3.55
N ILE A 198 3.78 -3.86 -3.23
CA ILE A 198 5.25 -3.83 -3.30
C ILE A 198 5.67 -4.75 -4.45
N PRO A 199 5.82 -4.23 -5.68
CA PRO A 199 6.24 -5.05 -6.80
C PRO A 199 7.73 -5.34 -6.70
N ALA A 200 8.11 -6.62 -6.58
CA ALA A 200 9.52 -7.02 -6.49
C ALA A 200 10.27 -6.93 -7.83
N VAL A 201 9.54 -6.96 -8.95
CA VAL A 201 10.10 -7.06 -10.31
C VAL A 201 9.73 -5.90 -11.23
N ARG A 202 9.04 -4.88 -10.71
CA ARG A 202 8.73 -3.66 -11.46
C ARG A 202 9.30 -2.44 -10.79
N CYS A 203 9.71 -1.48 -11.62
CA CYS A 203 10.13 -0.18 -11.16
C CYS A 203 8.93 0.56 -10.57
N THR A 204 9.08 1.03 -9.34
CA THR A 204 8.07 1.80 -8.62
C THR A 204 8.77 2.92 -7.87
N SER A 205 8.07 4.03 -7.65
CA SER A 205 8.61 5.16 -6.91
C SER A 205 9.01 4.75 -5.48
N MET A 206 10.20 5.13 -5.05
CA MET A 206 10.67 4.90 -3.68
C MET A 206 10.18 5.95 -2.69
N GLU A 207 9.53 6.99 -3.19
CA GLU A 207 9.00 8.10 -2.39
C GLU A 207 7.88 7.65 -1.46
N ALA A 208 7.95 8.09 -0.20
CA ALA A 208 6.86 7.93 0.74
C ALA A 208 5.83 9.04 0.54
N LEU A 209 4.58 8.67 0.22
CA LEU A 209 3.51 9.64 -0.05
C LEU A 209 2.81 10.13 1.23
N ALA A 210 2.63 9.24 2.22
CA ALA A 210 1.91 9.54 3.45
C ALA A 210 2.60 10.66 4.24
N GLY A 211 1.82 11.60 4.78
CA GLY A 211 2.31 12.76 5.53
C GLY A 211 2.96 13.87 4.70
N LYS A 212 3.33 13.62 3.43
CA LYS A 212 3.93 14.67 2.58
C LYS A 212 2.92 15.71 2.13
N ASN A 213 3.36 16.97 2.05
CA ASN A 213 2.53 18.10 1.65
C ASN A 213 1.94 17.91 0.23
N PRO A 214 0.61 18.02 0.04
CA PRO A 214 -0.04 17.74 -1.24
C PRO A 214 0.04 18.89 -2.26
N LEU A 215 0.71 20.00 -1.95
CA LEU A 215 0.75 21.20 -2.79
C LEU A 215 2.05 21.32 -3.57
N HIS A 216 3.17 20.89 -2.99
CA HIS A 216 4.49 21.12 -3.57
C HIS A 216 5.53 20.01 -3.36
N HIS A 217 5.19 18.95 -2.60
CA HIS A 217 6.10 17.83 -2.45
C HIS A 217 6.16 16.99 -3.73
N THR A 218 7.26 17.10 -4.46
CA THR A 218 7.44 16.47 -5.78
C THR A 218 7.34 14.96 -5.73
N GLY A 219 7.98 14.30 -4.76
CA GLY A 219 7.84 12.85 -4.58
C GLY A 219 6.39 12.37 -4.50
N LYS A 220 5.48 13.14 -3.89
CA LYS A 220 4.05 12.82 -3.84
C LYS A 220 3.35 13.15 -5.16
N LEU A 221 3.50 14.39 -5.62
CA LEU A 221 2.79 14.89 -6.78
C LEU A 221 3.18 14.18 -8.07
N TYR A 222 4.48 13.97 -8.29
CA TYR A 222 4.98 13.32 -9.49
C TYR A 222 4.74 11.82 -9.48
N THR A 223 4.74 11.16 -8.31
CA THR A 223 4.29 9.75 -8.24
C THR A 223 2.83 9.63 -8.67
N LEU A 224 1.93 10.46 -8.10
CA LEU A 224 0.52 10.45 -8.48
C LEU A 224 0.28 10.87 -9.95
N ALA A 225 1.05 11.84 -10.45
CA ALA A 225 0.97 12.26 -11.84
C ALA A 225 1.45 11.17 -12.81
N ALA A 226 2.56 10.49 -12.49
CA ALA A 226 3.07 9.38 -13.28
C ALA A 226 2.05 8.24 -13.37
N MET A 227 1.40 7.89 -12.25
CA MET A 227 0.31 6.89 -12.23
C MET A 227 -0.84 7.29 -13.16
N ARG A 228 -1.34 8.53 -13.02
CA ARG A 228 -2.44 9.02 -13.87
C ARG A 228 -2.09 9.08 -15.35
N ILE A 229 -0.85 9.43 -15.69
CA ILE A 229 -0.37 9.43 -17.07
C ILE A 229 -0.31 7.99 -17.59
N ALA A 230 0.25 7.06 -16.81
CA ALA A 230 0.37 5.66 -17.19
C ALA A 230 -1.01 5.02 -17.45
N ASP A 231 -1.97 5.24 -16.55
CA ASP A 231 -3.35 4.75 -16.68
C ASP A 231 -4.03 5.33 -17.93
N ARG A 232 -3.86 6.64 -18.17
CA ARG A 232 -4.46 7.31 -19.33
C ARG A 232 -3.86 6.79 -20.64
N LEU A 233 -2.55 6.61 -20.71
CA LEU A 233 -1.87 6.03 -21.87
C LEU A 233 -2.36 4.61 -22.13
N HIS A 234 -2.48 3.79 -21.09
CA HIS A 234 -3.01 2.43 -21.22
C HIS A 234 -4.46 2.44 -21.72
N THR A 235 -5.31 3.30 -21.14
CA THR A 235 -6.72 3.42 -21.54
C THR A 235 -6.88 3.86 -23.00
N GLN A 236 -6.02 4.76 -23.47
CA GLN A 236 -6.11 5.31 -24.83
C GLN A 236 -5.46 4.43 -25.90
N LEU A 237 -4.38 3.72 -25.55
CA LEU A 237 -3.55 2.99 -26.52
C LEU A 237 -3.65 1.47 -26.38
N SER A 238 -4.23 0.97 -25.28
CA SER A 238 -4.25 -0.45 -24.91
C SER A 238 -2.85 -1.10 -24.84
N LEU A 239 -1.81 -0.27 -24.60
CA LEU A 239 -0.43 -0.72 -24.45
C LEU A 239 0.00 -0.65 -22.99
N SER A 240 0.80 -1.61 -22.57
CA SER A 240 1.52 -1.53 -21.31
C SER A 240 2.59 -0.44 -21.37
N ASN A 241 2.76 0.30 -20.29
CA ASN A 241 3.72 1.38 -20.24
C ASN A 241 4.31 1.56 -18.84
N GLU A 242 5.48 2.19 -18.81
CA GLU A 242 6.10 2.77 -17.62
C GLU A 242 6.32 4.26 -17.86
N THR A 243 5.87 5.08 -16.92
CA THR A 243 5.99 6.55 -16.96
C THR A 243 6.92 7.02 -15.86
N VAL A 244 7.90 7.83 -16.23
CA VAL A 244 8.90 8.42 -15.34
C VAL A 244 8.78 9.94 -15.36
N LEU A 245 8.78 10.55 -14.18
CA LEU A 245 8.85 12.00 -13.98
C LEU A 245 10.01 12.33 -13.03
N LEU A 246 10.84 13.29 -13.44
CA LEU A 246 11.92 13.83 -12.62
C LEU A 246 11.70 15.29 -12.28
N SER A 247 11.90 15.67 -11.02
CA SER A 247 12.06 17.06 -10.62
C SER A 247 13.53 17.37 -10.39
N ARG A 248 13.89 18.66 -10.52
CA ARG A 248 15.07 19.22 -9.87
C ARG A 248 14.56 20.17 -8.79
N ASN A 249 15.20 20.17 -7.64
CA ASN A 249 14.85 21.11 -6.57
C ASN A 249 14.77 22.56 -7.11
N GLY A 250 13.69 23.27 -6.78
CA GLY A 250 13.42 24.64 -7.20
C GLY A 250 12.82 24.81 -8.61
N CYS A 251 12.74 23.76 -9.45
CA CYS A 251 12.09 23.87 -10.76
C CYS A 251 10.58 24.09 -10.62
N LEU A 252 9.90 24.66 -11.61
CA LEU A 252 8.44 24.76 -11.55
C LEU A 252 7.84 23.34 -11.61
N LEU A 253 6.83 23.05 -10.78
CA LEU A 253 6.15 21.74 -10.74
C LEU A 253 5.49 21.36 -12.07
N ARG A 254 5.20 22.35 -12.93
CA ARG A 254 4.61 22.13 -14.25
C ARG A 254 5.63 21.86 -15.36
N THR A 255 6.92 22.00 -15.06
CA THR A 255 8.01 21.73 -15.99
C THR A 255 8.95 20.72 -15.36
N PRO A 256 8.61 19.41 -15.40
CA PRO A 256 9.51 18.36 -14.96
C PRO A 256 10.86 18.47 -15.67
N ALA A 257 11.93 18.15 -14.96
CA ALA A 257 13.28 18.13 -15.51
C ALA A 257 13.44 17.05 -16.59
N PHE A 258 12.63 16.00 -16.50
CA PHE A 258 12.53 14.93 -17.49
C PHE A 258 11.15 14.29 -17.41
N VAL A 259 10.65 13.89 -18.57
CA VAL A 259 9.46 13.06 -18.72
C VAL A 259 9.84 11.91 -19.65
N GLY A 260 9.74 10.69 -19.16
CA GLY A 260 10.02 9.47 -19.93
C GLY A 260 8.78 8.60 -19.99
N VAL A 261 8.48 8.07 -21.16
CA VAL A 261 7.46 7.04 -21.33
C VAL A 261 8.09 5.89 -22.10
N ARG A 262 8.12 4.73 -21.46
CA ARG A 262 8.48 3.48 -22.11
C ARG A 262 7.19 2.73 -22.41
N LEU A 263 6.80 2.74 -23.68
CA LEU A 263 5.78 1.83 -24.17
C LEU A 263 6.45 0.48 -24.38
N ALA A 264 5.82 -0.59 -23.90
CA ALA A 264 6.18 -1.90 -24.36
C ALA A 264 4.97 -2.50 -25.06
N ALA A 265 5.23 -3.15 -26.19
CA ALA A 265 4.51 -4.37 -26.49
C ALA A 265 5.07 -5.45 -25.53
N TRP A 266 4.78 -5.37 -24.23
CA TRP A 266 4.99 -6.54 -23.37
C TRP A 266 3.91 -7.53 -23.76
N ALA A 267 4.21 -8.31 -24.80
CA ALA A 267 3.50 -9.54 -25.07
C ALA A 267 3.73 -10.43 -23.85
N CYS A 268 2.80 -10.38 -22.90
CA CYS A 268 2.54 -11.49 -22.01
C CYS A 268 1.75 -12.53 -22.82
N SER A 269 2.29 -12.98 -23.96
CA SER A 269 1.86 -14.25 -24.52
C SER A 269 2.65 -15.30 -23.76
N ALA A 270 1.94 -16.30 -23.23
CA ALA A 270 2.54 -17.47 -22.61
C ALA A 270 3.33 -18.35 -23.62
N ASP A 271 3.61 -17.86 -24.84
CA ASP A 271 4.09 -18.61 -26.00
C ASP A 271 5.24 -17.89 -26.75
N ALA A 272 6.20 -17.29 -26.02
CA ALA A 272 7.50 -17.00 -26.64
C ALA A 272 8.35 -18.28 -26.60
N PRO A 273 8.70 -18.91 -27.74
CA PRO A 273 9.57 -20.07 -27.74
C PRO A 273 10.90 -19.71 -27.09
N ARG A 274 11.34 -20.52 -26.13
CA ARG A 274 12.67 -20.40 -25.53
C ARG A 274 13.71 -20.40 -26.66
N PRO A 275 14.67 -19.46 -26.70
CA PRO A 275 15.77 -19.57 -27.65
C PRO A 275 16.48 -20.90 -27.39
N GLY A 276 16.65 -21.66 -28.46
CA GLY A 276 17.18 -23.02 -28.41
C GLY A 276 18.50 -23.09 -27.65
N SER A 277 18.62 -24.14 -26.83
CA SER A 277 19.90 -24.64 -26.39
C SER A 277 20.74 -24.95 -27.61
N HIS A 278 21.70 -24.08 -27.91
CA HIS A 278 22.83 -24.48 -28.73
C HIS A 278 23.77 -25.30 -27.84
N ALA A 279 24.16 -26.45 -28.41
CA ALA A 279 25.03 -27.52 -27.94
C ALA A 279 26.09 -27.15 -26.89
#